data_AF-U5F714-F1
#
_entry.id   AF-U5F714-F1
#
_cell.length_a   1.000
_cell.length_b   1.000
_cell.length_c   1.000
_cell.angle_alpha   90.00
_cell.angle_beta   90.00
_cell.angle_gamma   90.00
#
_symmetry.space_group_name_H-M   'P 1'
#
loop_
_entity.id
_entity.type
_entity.pdbx_description
1 polymer ?
#
loop_
_entity_poly.entity_id
_entity_poly.type
_entity_poly.pdbx_seq_one_letter_code
_entity_poly.pdbx_strand_id
1 'polypeptide(L)'
;MINERKMAKELLNAVWNKETERIEELLDFGADPNWIFNGYPILLHAVYTRNVDAVLAFLEAGAYHTEEALGFALENGIGEVVAALAPKGIVPKKKEVEPVFGSFPSRYSPLDYHPKVIRS
;
A
#
# COMPACT_ATOMS: atom_id res chain seq x y z
N MET A 1 5.23 -2.39 23.96
CA MET A 1 3.79 -2.50 23.65
C MET A 1 3.01 -1.17 23.57
N ILE A 2 2.97 -0.29 24.59
CA ILE A 2 2.26 1.02 24.46
C ILE A 2 3.00 1.95 23.50
N ASN A 3 4.35 1.93 23.52
CA ASN A 3 5.17 2.83 22.71
C ASN A 3 5.10 2.50 21.20
N GLU A 4 5.13 1.21 20.84
CA GLU A 4 5.07 0.76 19.42
C GLU A 4 3.72 1.09 18.78
N ARG A 5 2.59 0.87 19.48
CA ARG A 5 1.27 1.23 18.93
C ARG A 5 1.12 2.74 18.72
N LYS A 6 1.69 3.54 19.62
CA LYS A 6 1.70 5.00 19.50
C LYS A 6 2.57 5.42 18.31
N MET A 7 3.79 4.90 18.22
CA MET A 7 4.73 5.15 17.12
C MET A 7 4.16 4.72 15.77
N ALA A 8 3.50 3.56 15.69
CA ALA A 8 2.81 3.09 14.49
C ALA A 8 1.73 4.06 14.03
N LYS A 9 0.94 4.59 14.97
CA LYS A 9 -0.09 5.58 14.66
C LYS A 9 0.52 6.92 14.23
N GLU A 10 1.59 7.36 14.87
CA GLU A 10 2.31 8.58 14.50
C GLU A 10 2.91 8.47 13.09
N LEU A 11 3.53 7.34 12.78
CA LEU A 11 4.11 7.08 11.46
C LEU A 11 3.02 7.04 10.39
N LEU A 12 1.90 6.35 10.65
CA LEU A 12 0.76 6.35 9.73
C LEU A 12 0.23 7.78 9.50
N ASN A 13 0.07 8.58 10.55
CA ASN A 13 -0.39 9.96 10.42
C ASN A 13 0.59 10.80 9.59
N ALA A 14 1.90 10.68 9.83
CA ALA A 14 2.93 11.38 9.07
C ALA A 14 2.87 11.02 7.57
N VAL A 15 2.62 9.75 7.23
CA VAL A 15 2.40 9.29 5.85
C VAL A 15 1.20 9.97 5.21
N TRP A 16 0.06 10.03 5.90
CA TRP A 16 -1.17 10.66 5.39
C TRP A 16 -1.06 12.18 5.27
N ASN A 17 -0.31 12.81 6.17
CA ASN A 17 -0.01 14.23 6.12
C ASN A 17 1.12 14.59 5.14
N LYS A 18 1.80 13.58 4.58
CA LYS A 18 2.98 13.72 3.70
C LYS A 18 4.16 14.45 4.37
N GLU A 19 4.36 14.22 5.66
CA GLU A 19 5.45 14.80 6.44
C GLU A 19 6.71 13.92 6.32
N THR A 20 7.44 14.02 5.21
CA THR A 20 8.61 13.15 4.93
C THR A 20 9.69 13.22 6.02
N GLU A 21 10.05 14.42 6.48
CA GLU A 21 11.02 14.59 7.58
C GLU A 21 10.58 13.84 8.84
N ARG A 22 9.29 13.89 9.18
CA ARG A 22 8.74 13.19 10.34
C ARG A 22 8.76 11.66 10.16
N ILE A 23 8.57 11.18 8.93
CA ILE A 23 8.67 9.76 8.60
C ILE A 23 10.10 9.28 8.82
N GLU A 24 11.09 10.01 8.28
CA GLU A 24 12.51 9.70 8.44
C GLU A 24 12.92 9.67 9.92
N GLU A 25 12.55 10.70 10.69
CA GLU A 25 12.80 10.73 12.14
C GLU A 25 12.23 9.48 12.85
N LEU A 26 10.98 9.11 12.55
CA LEU A 26 10.34 7.97 13.19
C LEU A 26 11.02 6.65 12.81
N LEU A 27 11.44 6.50 11.56
CA LEU A 27 12.20 5.33 11.09
C LEU A 27 13.56 5.24 11.80
N ASP A 28 14.27 6.36 11.93
CA ASP A 28 15.54 6.44 12.67
C ASP A 28 15.37 6.10 14.17
N PHE A 29 14.22 6.44 14.75
CA PHE A 29 13.85 6.06 16.12
C PHE A 29 13.47 4.57 16.28
N GLY A 30 13.51 3.78 15.19
CA GLY A 30 13.24 2.35 15.20
C GLY A 30 11.77 1.99 14.90
N ALA A 31 11.02 2.88 14.26
CA ALA A 31 9.71 2.51 13.74
C ALA A 31 9.85 1.43 12.66
N ASP A 32 8.98 0.42 12.70
CA ASP A 32 9.02 -0.67 11.73
C ASP A 32 8.42 -0.23 10.38
N PRO A 33 9.21 -0.22 9.29
CA PRO A 33 8.73 0.19 7.96
C PRO A 33 7.78 -0.84 7.32
N ASN A 34 7.47 -1.96 7.99
CA ASN A 34 6.60 -3.03 7.52
C ASN A 34 5.31 -3.16 8.33
N TRP A 35 4.97 -2.19 9.19
CA TRP A 35 3.71 -2.22 9.91
C TRP A 35 2.50 -2.30 8.96
N ILE A 36 1.51 -3.10 9.38
CA ILE A 36 0.28 -3.35 8.62
C ILE A 36 -0.87 -2.53 9.21
N PHE A 37 -1.52 -1.72 8.37
CA PHE A 37 -2.69 -0.93 8.70
C PHE A 37 -3.85 -1.27 7.77
N ASN A 38 -4.99 -1.66 8.34
CA ASN A 38 -6.18 -2.07 7.61
C ASN A 38 -5.91 -3.19 6.57
N GLY A 39 -4.99 -4.10 6.89
CA GLY A 39 -4.58 -5.19 6.00
C GLY A 39 -3.54 -4.80 4.94
N TYR A 40 -3.07 -3.56 4.92
CA TYR A 40 -2.08 -3.08 3.95
C TYR A 40 -0.77 -2.65 4.64
N PRO A 41 0.40 -3.00 4.09
CA PRO A 41 1.68 -2.47 4.56
C PRO A 41 1.75 -0.95 4.48
N ILE A 42 2.45 -0.31 5.42
CA ILE A 42 2.59 1.15 5.45
C ILE A 42 3.18 1.72 4.16
N LEU A 43 4.08 0.97 3.50
CA LEU A 43 4.60 1.32 2.18
C LEU A 43 3.48 1.58 1.15
N LEU A 44 2.41 0.78 1.15
CA LEU A 44 1.27 0.99 0.23
C LEU A 44 0.49 2.27 0.55
N HIS A 45 0.42 2.68 1.82
CA HIS A 45 -0.17 3.98 2.19
C HIS A 45 0.68 5.13 1.62
N ALA A 46 2.00 5.03 1.66
CA ALA A 46 2.90 6.03 1.05
C ALA A 46 2.77 6.09 -0.48
N VAL A 47 2.63 4.93 -1.13
CA VAL A 47 2.32 4.85 -2.57
C VAL A 47 0.99 5.54 -2.88
N TYR A 48 -0.05 5.26 -2.09
CA TYR A 48 -1.38 5.84 -2.27
C TYR A 48 -1.39 7.36 -2.09
N THR A 49 -0.62 7.89 -1.13
CA THR A 49 -0.47 9.34 -0.95
C THR A 49 0.43 9.99 -2.01
N ARG A 50 1.02 9.20 -2.91
CA ARG A 50 1.89 9.63 -4.02
C ARG A 50 3.11 10.42 -3.52
N ASN A 51 3.57 10.13 -2.31
CA ASN A 51 4.76 10.75 -1.75
C ASN A 51 5.98 9.88 -2.09
N VAL A 52 6.71 10.24 -3.15
CA VAL A 52 7.87 9.48 -3.63
C VAL A 52 8.99 9.47 -2.60
N ASP A 53 9.24 10.58 -1.92
CA ASP A 53 10.31 10.67 -0.93
C ASP A 53 10.02 9.75 0.26
N ALA A 54 8.77 9.72 0.74
CA ALA A 54 8.36 8.77 1.77
C ALA A 54 8.52 7.31 1.32
N VAL A 55 8.16 6.99 0.07
CA VAL A 55 8.35 5.65 -0.50
C VAL A 55 9.84 5.28 -0.47
N LEU A 56 10.72 6.18 -0.90
CA LEU A 56 12.17 5.94 -0.89
C LEU A 56 12.72 5.78 0.54
N ALA A 57 12.28 6.62 1.49
CA ALA A 57 12.66 6.50 2.90
C ALA A 57 12.27 5.14 3.50
N PHE A 58 11.07 4.63 3.20
CA PHE A 58 10.67 3.28 3.63
C PHE A 58 11.53 2.18 3.00
N LEU A 59 11.89 2.30 1.72
CA LEU A 59 12.78 1.34 1.06
C LEU A 59 14.17 1.35 1.70
N GLU A 60 14.72 2.52 2.00
CA GLU A 60 16.02 2.67 2.67
C GLU A 60 16.00 2.09 4.08
N ALA A 61 14.87 2.24 4.80
CA ALA A 61 14.66 1.63 6.11
C ALA A 61 14.43 0.10 6.06
N GLY A 62 14.34 -0.52 4.88
CA GLY A 62 14.19 -1.97 4.72
C GLY A 62 12.76 -2.47 4.55
N ALA A 63 11.85 -1.65 4.01
CA ALA A 63 10.53 -2.11 3.61
C ALA A 63 10.62 -3.16 2.49
N TYR A 64 10.01 -4.33 2.68
CA TYR A 64 10.13 -5.46 1.74
C TYR A 64 8.90 -5.71 0.87
N HIS A 65 7.76 -5.07 1.15
CA HIS A 65 6.50 -5.16 0.37
C HIS A 65 6.55 -4.40 -0.97
N THR A 66 7.70 -4.45 -1.65
CA THR A 66 8.00 -3.66 -2.86
C THR A 66 7.27 -4.17 -4.09
N GLU A 67 7.06 -5.48 -4.19
CA GLU A 67 6.31 -6.10 -5.29
C GLU A 67 4.83 -5.68 -5.28
N GLU A 68 4.20 -5.70 -4.09
CA GLU A 68 2.85 -5.18 -3.90
C GLU A 68 2.77 -3.68 -4.17
N ALA A 69 3.77 -2.90 -3.72
CA ALA A 69 3.83 -1.47 -3.93
C ALA A 69 3.91 -1.09 -5.42
N LEU A 70 4.79 -1.75 -6.19
CA LEU A 70 4.91 -1.52 -7.62
C LEU A 70 3.66 -2.01 -8.37
N GLY A 71 3.11 -3.16 -8.01
CA GLY A 71 1.85 -3.66 -8.61
C GLY A 71 0.70 -2.68 -8.40
N PHE A 72 0.54 -2.18 -7.17
CA PHE A 72 -0.48 -1.18 -6.84
C PHE A 72 -0.28 0.13 -7.62
N ALA A 73 0.96 0.62 -7.72
CA ALA A 73 1.27 1.85 -8.46
C ALA A 73 0.93 1.73 -9.96
N LEU A 74 1.24 0.57 -10.57
CA LEU A 74 0.91 0.29 -11.97
C LEU A 74 -0.60 0.24 -12.20
N GLU A 75 -1.35 -0.46 -11.33
CA GLU A 75 -2.81 -0.59 -11.45
C GLU A 75 -3.56 0.74 -11.32
N ASN A 76 -3.04 1.66 -10.50
CA ASN A 76 -3.67 2.94 -10.22
C ASN A 76 -3.08 4.10 -11.04
N GLY A 77 -2.16 3.83 -11.97
CA GLY A 77 -1.55 4.85 -12.82
C GLY A 77 -0.72 5.89 -12.05
N ILE A 78 -0.04 5.46 -10.97
CA ILE A 78 0.79 6.33 -10.12
C ILE A 78 2.21 6.38 -10.70
N GLY A 79 2.35 7.09 -11.83
CA GLY A 79 3.54 7.07 -12.68
C GLY A 79 4.84 7.51 -11.98
N GLU A 80 4.78 8.46 -11.06
CA GLU A 80 5.93 8.95 -10.31
C GLU A 80 6.51 7.89 -9.36
N VAL A 81 5.67 7.07 -8.73
CA VAL A 81 6.13 5.95 -7.91
C VAL A 81 6.63 4.81 -8.79
N VAL A 82 5.97 4.54 -9.91
CA VAL A 82 6.45 3.56 -10.90
C VAL A 82 7.85 3.95 -11.40
N ALA A 83 8.07 5.22 -11.71
CA ALA A 83 9.37 5.72 -12.14
C ALA A 83 10.47 5.57 -11.07
N ALA A 84 10.10 5.66 -9.79
CA ALA A 84 11.03 5.46 -8.67
C ALA A 84 11.34 3.98 -8.38
N LEU A 85 10.35 3.10 -8.52
CA LEU A 85 10.45 1.69 -8.14
C LEU A 85 10.91 0.79 -9.31
N ALA A 86 10.40 0.98 -10.52
CA ALA A 86 10.67 0.07 -11.65
C ALA A 86 12.17 -0.05 -12.00
N PRO A 87 13.00 1.02 -11.99
CA PRO A 87 14.43 0.90 -12.27
C PRO A 87 15.21 0.05 -11.26
N LYS A 88 14.65 -0.22 -10.07
CA LYS A 88 15.29 -1.06 -9.05
C LYS A 88 15.16 -2.56 -9.34
N GLY A 89 14.56 -2.96 -10.47
CA GLY A 89 14.42 -4.37 -10.87
C GLY A 89 13.33 -5.14 -10.12
N ILE A 90 12.44 -4.43 -9.44
CA ILE A 90 11.31 -5.01 -8.69
C ILE A 90 10.35 -5.67 -9.69
N VAL A 91 9.97 -6.92 -9.42
CA VAL A 91 8.92 -7.62 -10.17
C VAL A 91 7.58 -7.31 -9.51
N PRO A 92 6.62 -6.66 -10.19
CA PRO A 92 5.35 -6.33 -9.57
C PRO A 92 4.52 -7.58 -9.29
N LYS A 93 3.90 -7.62 -8.11
CA LYS A 93 2.92 -8.65 -7.80
C LYS A 93 1.67 -8.41 -8.65
N LYS A 94 1.28 -9.40 -9.44
CA LYS A 94 0.03 -9.36 -10.21
C LYS A 94 -1.14 -9.55 -9.26
N LYS A 95 -2.19 -8.75 -9.41
CA LYS A 95 -3.45 -9.02 -8.73
C LYS A 95 -4.12 -10.24 -9.34
N GLU A 96 -4.18 -11.30 -8.57
CA GLU A 96 -4.99 -12.46 -8.93
C GLU A 96 -6.46 -12.09 -8.79
N VAL A 97 -7.18 -12.20 -9.91
CA VAL A 97 -8.62 -12.04 -9.95
C VAL A 97 -9.23 -13.41 -9.78
N GLU A 98 -9.91 -13.64 -8.66
CA GLU A 98 -10.63 -14.89 -8.49
C GLU A 98 -11.69 -15.04 -9.61
N PRO A 99 -11.68 -16.17 -10.35
CA PRO A 99 -12.57 -16.39 -11.48
C PRO A 99 -14.07 -16.32 -11.12
N VAL A 100 -14.41 -16.55 -9.85
CA VAL A 100 -15.80 -16.52 -9.33
C VAL A 100 -16.49 -15.18 -9.56
N PHE A 101 -15.73 -14.09 -9.66
CA PHE A 101 -16.28 -12.76 -9.87
C PHE A 101 -16.52 -12.41 -11.35
N GLY A 102 -16.23 -13.32 -12.30
CA GLY A 102 -16.45 -13.10 -13.72
C GLY A 102 -15.52 -12.05 -14.37
N SER A 103 -15.67 -11.84 -15.68
CA SER A 103 -14.88 -10.85 -16.44
C SER A 103 -15.40 -9.42 -16.22
N PHE A 104 -14.57 -8.43 -16.49
CA PHE A 104 -15.02 -7.03 -16.59
C PHE A 104 -15.99 -6.87 -17.79
N PRO A 105 -17.02 -6.00 -17.71
CA PRO A 105 -17.46 -5.23 -16.54
C PRO A 105 -18.46 -5.99 -15.63
N SER A 106 -18.92 -7.17 -16.08
CA SER A 106 -19.90 -8.02 -15.39
C SER A 106 -19.52 -8.30 -13.94
N ARG A 107 -18.23 -8.22 -13.61
CA ARG A 107 -17.70 -8.31 -12.26
C ARG A 107 -18.23 -7.29 -11.24
N TYR A 108 -18.44 -6.03 -11.63
CA TYR A 108 -18.88 -4.97 -10.70
C TYR A 108 -20.38 -4.74 -10.73
N SER A 109 -21.03 -5.17 -11.80
CA SER A 109 -22.48 -5.09 -11.97
C SER A 109 -22.91 -6.31 -12.77
N PRO A 110 -22.95 -7.50 -12.15
CA PRO A 110 -23.34 -8.69 -12.88
C PRO A 110 -24.84 -8.55 -13.12
N LEU A 111 -25.24 -8.44 -14.39
CA LEU A 111 -26.65 -8.32 -14.80
C LEU A 111 -27.49 -9.50 -14.25
N ASP A 112 -26.84 -10.64 -14.01
CA ASP A 112 -27.44 -11.87 -13.51
C ASP A 112 -27.18 -12.10 -11.99
N TYR A 113 -26.63 -11.11 -11.26
CA TYR A 113 -26.39 -11.26 -9.83
C TYR A 113 -27.68 -11.19 -9.04
N HIS A 114 -28.14 -12.35 -8.59
CA HIS A 114 -29.18 -12.48 -7.58
C HIS A 114 -28.52 -12.66 -6.22
N PRO A 115 -28.45 -11.63 -5.36
CA PRO A 115 -27.89 -11.79 -4.02
C PRO A 115 -28.66 -12.88 -3.31
N LYS A 116 -27.95 -13.88 -2.76
CA LYS A 116 -28.56 -14.86 -1.88
C LYS A 116 -29.15 -14.09 -0.70
N VAL A 117 -30.48 -14.03 -0.61
CA VAL A 117 -31.16 -13.47 0.56
C VAL A 117 -30.77 -14.33 1.74
N ILE A 118 -29.79 -13.89 2.53
CA ILE A 118 -29.52 -14.48 3.83
C ILE A 118 -30.66 -13.98 4.71
N ARG A 119 -31.71 -14.81 4.84
CA ARG A 119 -32.76 -14.56 5.83
C ARG A 119 -32.13 -14.77 7.20
N SER A 120 -32.12 -13.70 8.00
CA SER A 120 -31.78 -13.69 9.43
C SER A 120 -32.71 -14.57 10.23
#